data_AF-B2WP34-F1
#
_entry.id   AF-B2WP34-F1
#
_cell.length_a   1.000
_cell.length_b   1.000
_cell.length_c   1.000
_cell.angle_alpha   90.00
_cell.angle_beta   90.00
_cell.angle_gamma   90.00
#
_symmetry.space_group_name_H-M   'P 1'
#
loop_
_entity.id
_entity.type
_entity.pdbx_description
1 polymer ?
#
loop_
_entity_poly.entity_id
_entity_poly.type
_entity_poly.pdbx_seq_one_letter_code
_entity_poly.pdbx_strand_id
1 'polypeptide(L)'
;MTPSSPARPPNTRGNPFNRSVADVTARMMQETFPNVESSTDEYTTKYRWISDIRRLGQRLHMLETRFGEGVLGLMLDQGLAGTDVGITDKMIMTPTDIEYAEFVGILDKSQGNLLRGLSRAVLPAVQALTLGGVHEQRLFDIEKMTVDNITKYPKGSLAFLKLINEAV
;
A
#
# COMPACT_ATOMS: atom_id res chain seq x y z
N MET A 1 -41.57 47.61 8.03
CA MET A 1 -41.00 46.46 7.29
C MET A 1 -39.51 46.43 7.58
N THR A 2 -39.08 45.51 8.43
CA THR A 2 -37.68 45.37 8.87
C THR A 2 -37.06 44.26 8.03
N PRO A 3 -35.92 44.46 7.33
CA PRO A 3 -35.36 43.42 6.49
C PRO A 3 -34.72 42.32 7.36
N SER A 4 -35.16 41.09 7.16
CA SER A 4 -34.60 39.90 7.79
C SER A 4 -33.18 39.65 7.27
N SER A 5 -32.20 39.65 8.18
CA SER A 5 -30.83 39.20 7.89
C SER A 5 -30.82 37.75 7.44
N PRO A 6 -30.05 37.37 6.40
CA PRO A 6 -29.88 35.98 6.02
C PRO A 6 -29.11 35.21 7.11
N ALA A 7 -29.65 34.03 7.46
CA ALA A 7 -29.05 33.13 8.44
C ALA A 7 -27.63 32.73 8.01
N ARG A 8 -26.66 32.95 8.91
CA ARG A 8 -25.29 32.46 8.75
C ARG A 8 -25.31 30.93 8.70
N PRO A 9 -24.62 30.26 7.76
CA PRO A 9 -24.51 28.81 7.78
C PRO A 9 -23.83 28.36 9.09
N PRO A 10 -24.22 27.20 9.65
CA PRO A 10 -23.63 26.69 10.87
C PRO A 10 -22.14 26.49 10.65
N ASN A 11 -21.35 27.25 11.39
CA ASN A 11 -19.90 27.21 11.39
C ASN A 11 -19.47 25.92 12.11
N THR A 12 -19.58 24.77 11.45
CA THR A 12 -19.02 23.50 11.95
C THR A 12 -17.50 23.65 11.99
N ARG A 13 -17.00 24.10 13.15
CA ARG A 13 -15.58 24.14 13.50
C ARG A 13 -15.05 22.71 13.56
N GLY A 14 -14.58 22.20 12.43
CA GLY A 14 -13.83 20.96 12.33
C GLY A 14 -12.82 21.09 11.20
N ASN A 15 -11.64 20.49 11.35
CA ASN A 15 -10.65 20.44 10.26
C ASN A 15 -11.33 19.83 9.02
N PRO A 16 -11.43 20.55 7.88
CA PRO A 16 -12.09 20.05 6.68
C PRO A 16 -11.56 18.68 6.21
N PHE A 17 -10.28 18.43 6.41
CA PHE A 17 -9.64 17.15 6.12
C PHE A 17 -10.16 16.02 7.02
N ASN A 18 -10.33 16.28 8.32
CA ASN A 18 -10.88 15.29 9.23
C ASN A 18 -12.34 14.97 8.90
N ARG A 19 -13.09 15.97 8.42
CA ARG A 19 -14.47 15.78 7.99
C ARG A 19 -14.56 14.91 6.74
N SER A 20 -13.75 15.18 5.71
CA SER A 20 -13.75 14.35 4.50
C SER A 20 -13.33 12.91 4.81
N VAL A 21 -12.37 12.71 5.70
CA VAL A 21 -11.96 11.37 6.16
C VAL A 21 -13.11 10.65 6.89
N ALA A 22 -13.84 11.34 7.76
CA ALA A 22 -15.00 10.78 8.45
C ALA A 22 -16.13 10.42 7.47
N ASP A 23 -16.40 11.28 6.49
CA ASP A 23 -17.44 11.04 5.48
C ASP A 23 -17.13 9.80 4.63
N VAL A 24 -15.87 9.62 4.21
CA VAL A 24 -15.44 8.42 3.48
C VAL A 24 -15.55 7.16 4.34
N THR A 25 -15.12 7.24 5.60
CA THR A 25 -15.16 6.10 6.53
C THR A 25 -16.61 5.69 6.81
N ALA A 26 -17.52 6.66 6.97
CA ALA A 26 -18.95 6.40 7.16
C ALA A 26 -19.58 5.71 5.94
N ARG A 27 -19.20 6.10 4.71
CA ARG A 27 -19.65 5.42 3.49
C ARG A 27 -19.15 3.98 3.40
N MET A 28 -17.86 3.76 3.67
CA MET A 28 -17.28 2.40 3.71
C MET A 28 -17.97 1.52 4.75
N MET A 29 -18.34 2.09 5.92
CA MET A 29 -19.11 1.40 6.94
C MET A 29 -20.51 1.01 6.46
N GLN A 30 -21.23 1.93 5.81
CA GLN A 30 -22.56 1.66 5.26
C GLN A 30 -22.52 0.58 4.17
N GLU A 31 -21.48 0.58 3.33
CA GLU A 31 -21.31 -0.40 2.26
C GLU A 31 -20.92 -1.79 2.81
N THR A 32 -20.03 -1.83 3.81
CA THR A 32 -19.50 -3.10 4.35
C THR A 32 -20.43 -3.72 5.38
N PHE A 33 -21.10 -2.89 6.18
CA PHE A 33 -21.94 -3.31 7.31
C PHE A 33 -23.28 -2.56 7.33
N PRO A 34 -24.12 -2.72 6.29
CA PRO A 34 -25.35 -1.93 6.12
C PRO A 34 -26.36 -2.07 7.26
N ASN A 35 -26.31 -3.18 8.01
CA ASN A 35 -27.30 -3.52 9.03
C ASN A 35 -26.87 -3.15 10.46
N VAL A 36 -25.70 -2.53 10.65
CA VAL A 36 -25.19 -2.21 11.98
C VAL A 36 -25.62 -0.82 12.41
N GLU A 37 -26.36 -0.74 13.51
CA GLU A 37 -26.87 0.54 14.04
C GLU A 37 -25.76 1.39 14.67
N SER A 38 -25.74 2.68 14.33
CA SER A 38 -24.70 3.62 14.75
C SER A 38 -24.57 3.86 16.26
N SER A 39 -25.61 3.51 17.04
CA SER A 39 -25.64 3.64 18.49
C SER A 39 -25.04 2.44 19.25
N THR A 40 -24.55 1.44 18.54
CA THR A 40 -24.07 0.18 19.15
C THR A 40 -22.56 0.17 19.37
N ASP A 41 -22.11 -0.60 20.36
CA ASP A 41 -20.68 -0.90 20.55
C ASP A 41 -20.09 -1.66 19.36
N GLU A 42 -20.92 -2.47 18.68
CA GLU A 42 -20.57 -3.17 17.46
C GLU A 42 -20.19 -2.18 16.35
N TYR A 43 -20.99 -1.12 16.16
CA TYR A 43 -20.67 -0.06 15.21
C TYR A 43 -19.33 0.58 15.53
N THR A 44 -19.08 0.93 16.79
CA THR A 44 -17.81 1.56 17.20
C THR A 44 -16.61 0.66 16.89
N THR A 45 -16.73 -0.64 17.16
CA THR A 45 -15.67 -1.63 16.86
C THR A 45 -15.43 -1.74 15.36
N LYS A 46 -16.48 -1.92 14.57
CA LYS A 46 -16.40 -2.03 13.10
C LYS A 46 -15.90 -0.73 12.44
N TYR A 47 -16.30 0.42 12.97
CA TYR A 47 -15.87 1.72 12.48
C TYR A 47 -14.36 1.92 12.67
N ARG A 48 -13.80 1.49 13.81
CA ARG A 48 -12.35 1.48 14.03
C ARG A 48 -11.65 0.58 13.02
N TRP A 49 -12.17 -0.63 12.81
CA TRP A 49 -11.61 -1.55 11.82
C TRP A 49 -11.64 -1.00 10.39
N ILE A 50 -12.75 -0.41 9.94
CA ILE A 50 -12.82 0.28 8.63
C ILE A 50 -11.85 1.46 8.56
N SER A 51 -11.72 2.23 9.65
CA SER A 51 -10.76 3.34 9.72
C SER A 51 -9.32 2.85 9.54
N ASP A 52 -8.97 1.74 10.17
CA ASP A 52 -7.64 1.12 10.08
C ASP A 52 -7.39 0.55 8.67
N ILE A 53 -8.35 -0.15 8.07
CA ILE A 53 -8.27 -0.64 6.69
C ILE A 53 -8.07 0.51 5.71
N ARG A 54 -8.86 1.58 5.85
CA ARG A 54 -8.75 2.76 4.98
C ARG A 54 -7.35 3.36 5.08
N ARG A 55 -6.82 3.53 6.30
CA ARG A 55 -5.49 4.09 6.53
C ARG A 55 -4.39 3.17 6.00
N LEU A 56 -4.50 1.86 6.20
CA LEU A 56 -3.58 0.87 5.63
C LEU A 56 -3.58 0.95 4.09
N GLY A 57 -4.76 0.94 3.47
CA GLY A 57 -4.92 1.09 2.03
C GLY A 57 -4.31 2.37 1.48
N GLN A 58 -4.49 3.52 2.15
CA GLN A 58 -3.84 4.77 1.77
C GLN A 58 -2.32 4.68 1.81
N ARG A 59 -1.75 3.98 2.79
CA ARG A 59 -0.31 3.80 2.94
C ARG A 59 0.28 2.90 1.87
N LEU A 60 -0.37 1.77 1.61
CA LEU A 60 -0.02 0.87 0.51
C LEU A 60 -0.10 1.60 -0.83
N HIS A 61 -1.17 2.35 -1.08
CA HIS A 61 -1.34 3.13 -2.29
C HIS A 61 -0.25 4.20 -2.48
N MET A 62 0.26 4.78 -1.39
CA MET A 62 1.38 5.73 -1.47
C MET A 62 2.67 5.05 -1.94
N LEU A 63 2.91 3.79 -1.56
CA LEU A 63 4.03 3.00 -2.08
C LEU A 63 3.85 2.71 -3.58
N GLU A 64 2.66 2.25 -3.97
CA GLU A 64 2.33 1.97 -5.39
C GLU A 64 2.51 3.21 -6.26
N THR A 65 1.98 4.36 -5.82
CA THR A 65 2.09 5.63 -6.56
C THR A 65 3.55 6.07 -6.75
N ARG A 66 4.42 5.75 -5.79
CA ARG A 66 5.84 6.15 -5.83
C ARG A 66 6.72 5.17 -6.60
N PHE A 67 6.46 3.87 -6.47
CA PHE A 67 7.36 2.80 -6.92
C PHE A 67 6.75 1.84 -7.94
N GLY A 68 5.44 1.93 -8.21
CA GLY A 68 4.66 1.02 -9.06
C GLY A 68 3.98 -0.10 -8.26
N GLU A 69 2.89 -0.66 -8.81
CA GLU A 69 2.03 -1.67 -8.17
C GLU A 69 2.79 -2.93 -7.70
N GLY A 70 3.82 -3.37 -8.44
CA GLY A 70 4.60 -4.55 -8.10
C GLY A 70 5.42 -4.41 -6.81
N VAL A 71 5.50 -3.21 -6.22
CA VAL A 71 6.17 -2.99 -4.93
C VAL A 71 5.50 -3.77 -3.80
N LEU A 72 4.19 -4.03 -3.91
CA LEU A 72 3.48 -4.84 -2.92
C LEU A 72 3.97 -6.30 -2.92
N GLY A 73 4.36 -6.83 -4.08
CA GLY A 73 4.95 -8.16 -4.18
C GLY A 73 6.29 -8.29 -3.44
N LEU A 74 7.04 -7.20 -3.32
CA LEU A 74 8.30 -7.16 -2.58
C LEU A 74 8.10 -7.16 -1.05
N MET A 75 6.88 -6.89 -0.58
CA MET A 75 6.54 -6.86 0.85
C MET A 75 6.17 -8.24 1.39
N LEU A 76 5.91 -9.21 0.51
CA LEU A 76 5.39 -10.55 0.83
C LEU A 76 6.45 -11.53 1.37
N ASP A 77 7.68 -11.08 1.66
CA ASP A 77 8.74 -11.97 2.15
C ASP A 77 8.48 -12.40 3.60
N GLN A 78 7.77 -13.51 3.77
CA GLN A 78 7.81 -14.33 4.98
C GLN A 78 8.86 -15.44 4.78
N GLY A 79 10.15 -15.08 4.81
CA GLY A 79 11.18 -16.00 5.29
C GLY A 79 11.97 -16.81 4.25
N LEU A 80 12.11 -16.38 3.00
CA LEU A 80 13.10 -17.02 2.11
C LEU A 80 14.55 -16.56 2.41
N ALA A 81 14.72 -15.41 3.07
CA ALA A 81 16.04 -14.81 3.36
C ALA A 81 16.51 -14.96 4.83
N GLY A 82 15.87 -15.80 5.65
CA GLY A 82 16.34 -16.11 7.02
C GLY A 82 16.22 -14.97 8.05
N THR A 83 15.52 -13.88 7.72
CA THR A 83 15.09 -12.86 8.69
C THR A 83 13.59 -12.99 8.90
N ASP A 84 13.18 -13.47 10.07
CA ASP A 84 11.80 -13.79 10.49
C ASP A 84 10.78 -12.63 10.51
N VAL A 85 11.01 -11.52 9.78
CA VAL A 85 10.11 -10.37 9.81
C VAL A 85 9.85 -9.88 8.39
N GLY A 86 8.82 -10.48 7.77
CA GLY A 86 8.11 -9.82 6.67
C GLY A 86 7.49 -8.50 7.14
N ILE A 87 7.22 -7.59 6.22
CA ILE A 87 6.64 -6.29 6.57
C ILE A 87 5.22 -6.51 7.07
N THR A 88 4.98 -6.24 8.35
CA THR A 88 3.64 -6.40 8.96
C THR A 88 2.81 -5.12 8.81
N ASP A 89 1.48 -5.27 8.80
CA ASP A 89 0.55 -4.14 8.86
C ASP A 89 0.86 -3.20 10.03
N LYS A 90 1.29 -3.76 11.17
CA LYS A 90 1.70 -2.99 12.34
C LYS A 90 2.88 -2.07 12.03
N MET A 91 3.90 -2.54 11.31
CA MET A 91 5.04 -1.72 10.90
C MET A 91 4.59 -0.59 9.97
N ILE A 92 3.63 -0.88 9.08
CA ILE A 92 3.06 0.12 8.17
C ILE A 92 2.24 1.14 8.94
N MET A 93 1.49 0.75 9.98
CA MET A 93 0.51 1.57 10.69
C MET A 93 1.06 2.38 11.87
N THR A 94 2.22 1.98 12.42
CA THR A 94 2.83 2.61 13.61
C THR A 94 3.23 4.08 13.41
N PRO A 95 3.87 4.48 12.29
CA PRO A 95 4.22 5.89 12.10
C PRO A 95 2.99 6.79 12.00
N THR A 96 3.13 8.07 12.31
CA THR A 96 2.15 9.11 11.93
C THR A 96 2.11 9.28 10.41
N ASP A 97 1.11 9.98 9.88
CA ASP A 97 0.99 10.16 8.42
C ASP A 97 2.14 11.02 7.86
N ILE A 98 2.65 11.97 8.65
CA ILE A 98 3.81 12.80 8.30
C ILE A 98 5.08 11.94 8.26
N GLU A 99 5.33 11.16 9.32
CA GLU A 99 6.50 10.28 9.38
C GLU A 99 6.49 9.22 8.29
N TYR A 100 5.32 8.66 7.96
CA TYR A 100 5.20 7.69 6.88
C TYR A 100 5.48 8.31 5.51
N ALA A 101 4.98 9.52 5.25
CA ALA A 101 5.27 10.26 4.03
C ALA A 101 6.76 10.60 3.89
N GLU A 102 7.40 11.02 4.99
CA GLU A 102 8.83 11.28 5.04
C GLU A 102 9.66 10.01 4.80
N PHE A 103 9.28 8.90 5.44
CA PHE A 103 9.89 7.59 5.23
C PHE A 103 9.87 7.18 3.75
N VAL A 104 8.71 7.27 3.09
CA VAL A 104 8.60 6.99 1.65
C VAL A 104 9.46 7.94 0.82
N GLY A 105 9.57 9.20 1.21
CA GLY A 105 10.46 10.17 0.57
C GLY A 105 11.95 9.82 0.71
N ILE A 106 12.39 9.35 1.88
CA ILE A 106 13.76 8.87 2.11
C ILE A 106 14.02 7.61 1.27
N LEU A 107 13.05 6.70 1.22
CA LEU A 107 13.13 5.47 0.45
C LEU A 107 13.27 5.76 -1.06
N ASP A 108 12.53 6.74 -1.58
CA ASP A 108 12.64 7.17 -2.98
C ASP A 108 14.01 7.79 -3.28
N LYS A 109 14.49 8.69 -2.43
CA LYS A 109 15.81 9.31 -2.59
C LYS A 109 16.96 8.30 -2.57
N SER A 110 16.86 7.27 -1.73
CA SER A 110 17.92 6.29 -1.53
C SER A 110 17.86 5.10 -2.50
N GLN A 111 16.66 4.56 -2.77
CA GLN A 111 16.47 3.30 -3.51
C GLN A 111 15.37 3.38 -4.57
N GLY A 112 14.83 4.56 -4.87
CA GLY A 112 13.66 4.71 -5.74
C GLY A 112 13.82 4.09 -7.13
N ASN A 113 14.98 4.27 -7.77
CA ASN A 113 15.24 3.66 -9.09
C ASN A 113 15.29 2.14 -9.03
N LEU A 114 15.90 1.58 -7.98
CA LEU A 114 15.96 0.14 -7.76
C LEU A 114 14.56 -0.42 -7.49
N LEU A 115 13.79 0.22 -6.60
CA LEU A 115 12.42 -0.21 -6.26
C LEU A 115 11.49 -0.14 -7.45
N ARG A 116 11.57 0.90 -8.29
CA ARG A 116 10.81 0.97 -9.56
C ARG A 116 11.23 -0.10 -10.56
N GLY A 117 12.51 -0.48 -10.56
CA GLY A 117 13.00 -1.60 -11.39
C GLY A 117 12.46 -2.94 -10.91
N LEU A 118 12.55 -3.21 -9.61
CA LEU A 118 12.07 -4.44 -8.99
C LEU A 118 10.54 -4.56 -9.07
N SER A 119 9.82 -3.46 -8.82
CA SER A 119 8.37 -3.39 -8.95
C SER A 119 7.92 -3.78 -10.35
N ARG A 120 8.58 -3.27 -11.41
CA ARG A 120 8.30 -3.67 -12.79
C ARG A 120 8.59 -5.15 -13.06
N ALA A 121 9.70 -5.66 -12.54
CA ALA A 121 10.08 -7.07 -12.72
C ALA A 121 9.05 -8.02 -12.09
N VAL A 122 8.55 -7.68 -10.90
CA VAL A 122 7.67 -8.55 -10.10
C VAL A 122 6.19 -8.32 -10.43
N LEU A 123 5.84 -7.23 -11.12
CA LEU A 123 4.46 -6.88 -11.47
C LEU A 123 3.68 -8.03 -12.16
N PRO A 124 4.24 -8.77 -13.14
CA PRO A 124 3.51 -9.88 -13.76
C PRO A 124 3.12 -10.98 -12.76
N ALA A 125 3.98 -11.27 -11.78
CA ALA A 125 3.68 -12.24 -10.73
C ALA A 125 2.59 -11.72 -9.78
N VAL A 126 2.66 -10.44 -9.40
CA VAL A 126 1.61 -9.80 -8.57
C VAL A 126 0.27 -9.82 -9.29
N GLN A 127 0.22 -9.46 -10.58
CA GLN A 127 -1.00 -9.47 -11.38
C GLN A 127 -1.56 -10.89 -11.56
N ALA A 128 -0.72 -11.90 -11.74
CA ALA A 128 -1.16 -13.29 -11.81
C ALA A 128 -1.84 -13.73 -10.49
N LEU A 129 -1.27 -13.35 -9.34
CA LEU A 129 -1.80 -13.67 -8.02
C LEU A 129 -3.11 -12.92 -7.71
N THR A 130 -3.23 -11.66 -8.13
CA THR A 130 -4.41 -10.82 -7.80
C THR A 130 -5.56 -10.97 -8.79
N LEU A 131 -5.28 -11.17 -10.08
CA LEU A 131 -6.28 -11.25 -11.15
C LEU A 131 -6.62 -12.70 -11.56
N GLY A 132 -5.91 -13.70 -11.02
CA GLY A 132 -6.24 -15.11 -11.20
C GLY A 132 -5.91 -15.69 -12.58
N GLY A 133 -5.01 -15.05 -13.34
CA GLY A 133 -4.61 -15.50 -14.67
C GLY A 133 -3.10 -15.63 -14.81
N VAL A 134 -2.59 -16.85 -14.96
CA VAL A 134 -1.21 -17.09 -15.38
C VAL A 134 -1.18 -16.93 -16.90
N HIS A 135 -0.89 -15.74 -17.40
CA HIS A 135 -0.48 -15.62 -18.81
C HIS A 135 0.79 -16.44 -19.00
N GLU A 136 1.01 -17.04 -20.18
CA GLU A 136 2.26 -17.74 -20.51
C GLU A 136 3.46 -16.85 -20.17
N GLN A 137 4.05 -17.07 -18.99
CA GLN A 137 5.18 -16.29 -18.52
C GLN A 137 6.40 -16.82 -19.25
N ARG A 138 7.06 -15.92 -19.98
CA ARG A 138 8.37 -16.20 -20.55
C ARG A 138 9.33 -16.55 -19.42
N LEU A 139 10.13 -17.59 -19.63
CA LEU A 139 11.14 -17.97 -18.66
C LEU A 139 12.14 -16.82 -18.51
N PHE A 140 12.32 -16.35 -17.28
CA PHE A 140 13.34 -15.34 -16.98
C PHE A 140 14.71 -16.01 -16.92
N ASP A 141 15.77 -15.29 -17.29
CA ASP A 141 17.12 -15.88 -17.27
C ASP A 141 17.57 -16.31 -15.87
N ILE A 142 17.00 -15.69 -14.82
CA ILE A 142 17.20 -16.13 -13.44
C ILE A 142 16.67 -17.55 -13.16
N GLU A 143 15.62 -18.01 -13.85
CA GLU A 143 15.03 -19.34 -13.62
C GLU A 143 15.94 -20.46 -14.15
N LYS A 144 16.94 -20.09 -14.96
CA LYS A 144 17.99 -20.99 -15.46
C LYS A 144 19.24 -20.99 -14.57
N MET A 145 19.31 -20.13 -13.55
CA MET A 145 20.46 -20.02 -12.64
C MET A 145 20.34 -20.94 -11.42
N THR A 146 21.49 -21.46 -10.98
CA THR A 146 21.61 -22.15 -9.70
C THR A 146 21.70 -21.14 -8.54
N VAL A 147 21.34 -21.57 -7.33
CA VAL A 147 21.44 -20.76 -6.11
C VAL A 147 22.86 -20.20 -5.91
N ASP A 148 23.90 -21.00 -6.17
CA ASP A 148 25.30 -20.57 -6.08
C ASP A 148 25.67 -19.44 -7.07
N ASN A 149 24.94 -19.32 -8.18
CA ASN A 149 25.14 -18.23 -9.12
C ASN A 149 24.40 -16.95 -8.70
N ILE A 150 23.25 -17.09 -8.03
CA ILE A 150 22.49 -15.95 -7.49
C ILE A 150 23.27 -15.27 -6.36
N THR A 151 23.89 -16.04 -5.46
CA THR A 151 24.63 -15.50 -4.30
C THR A 151 25.88 -14.69 -4.67
N LYS A 152 26.36 -14.82 -5.91
CA LYS A 152 27.49 -14.01 -6.44
C LYS A 152 27.12 -12.55 -6.69
N TYR A 153 25.83 -12.23 -6.77
CA TYR A 153 25.38 -10.87 -6.98
C TYR A 153 25.22 -10.14 -5.63
N PRO A 154 25.85 -8.97 -5.45
CA PRO A 154 25.66 -8.18 -4.24
C PRO A 154 24.21 -7.69 -4.14
N LYS A 155 23.74 -7.48 -2.90
CA LYS A 155 22.41 -6.90 -2.64
C LYS A 155 22.27 -5.57 -3.38
N GLY A 156 21.18 -5.41 -4.14
CA GLY A 156 20.93 -4.22 -4.95
C GLY A 156 21.68 -4.17 -6.29
N SER A 157 22.25 -5.28 -6.75
CA SER A 157 22.96 -5.35 -8.04
C SER A 157 22.06 -5.01 -9.22
N LEU A 158 22.44 -3.98 -9.98
CA LEU A 158 21.79 -3.63 -11.25
C LEU A 158 21.97 -4.70 -12.33
N ALA A 159 23.06 -5.46 -12.29
CA ALA A 159 23.28 -6.56 -13.22
C ALA A 159 22.29 -7.71 -12.94
N PHE A 160 22.04 -8.00 -11.67
CA PHE A 160 21.02 -8.97 -11.26
C PHE A 160 19.61 -8.50 -11.63
N LEU A 161 19.34 -7.20 -11.46
CA LEU A 161 18.07 -6.59 -11.86
C LEU A 161 17.77 -6.77 -13.36
N LYS A 162 18.79 -6.83 -14.23
CA LYS A 162 18.58 -7.10 -15.66
C LYS A 162 18.11 -8.54 -15.90
N LEU A 163 18.69 -9.51 -15.21
CA LEU A 163 18.35 -10.94 -15.35
C LEU A 163 16.91 -11.28 -14.93
N ILE A 164 16.30 -10.44 -14.09
CA ILE A 164 14.90 -10.57 -13.67
C ILE A 164 13.93 -9.71 -14.49
N ASN A 165 14.43 -8.83 -15.37
CA ASN A 165 13.61 -7.98 -16.23
C ASN A 165 13.66 -8.41 -17.71
N GLU A 166 14.76 -9.02 -18.14
CA GLU A 166 14.95 -9.49 -19.51
C GLU A 166 14.41 -10.93 -19.60
N ALA A 167 13.26 -11.05 -20.28
CA ALA A 167 12.65 -12.33 -20.61
C ALA A 167 13.14 -12.78 -22.00
N VAL A 168 13.56 -14.04 -22.11
CA VAL A 168 13.96 -14.66 -23.40
C VAL A 168 12.73 -14.98 -24.25
#